data_AF-A0A966W877-F1
#
_entry.id   AF-A0A966W877-F1
#
_cell.length_a   1.000
_cell.length_b   1.000
_cell.length_c   1.000
_cell.angle_alpha   90.00
_cell.angle_beta   90.00
_cell.angle_gamma   90.00
#
_symmetry.space_group_name_H-M   'P 1'
#
loop_
_entity.id
_entity.type
_entity.pdbx_description
1 polymer ?
#
loop_
_entity_poly.entity_id
_entity_poly.type
_entity_poly.pdbx_seq_one_letter_code
_entity_poly.pdbx_strand_id
1 'polypeptide(L)'
;PGTPGNRPFNGPTPTPLRPGLENIPGLRRASDLAPGIRQGQTPPAPPAPPSPTYGLDERVRHPSFGDGTVIQIEPGRGTEVMIQVKFDTVGVKKLSTGLAPLTRIP
;
A
#
# COMPACT_ATOMS: atom_id res chain seq x y z
N PRO A 1 -36.73 -26.97 -51.94
CA PRO A 1 -37.53 -26.54 -50.77
C PRO A 1 -37.27 -27.45 -49.57
N GLY A 2 -36.21 -27.15 -48.80
CA GLY A 2 -35.86 -27.86 -47.57
C GLY A 2 -36.23 -27.00 -46.37
N THR A 3 -37.02 -27.55 -45.46
CA THR A 3 -37.45 -26.92 -44.20
C THR A 3 -36.26 -26.89 -43.23
N PRO A 4 -35.87 -25.74 -42.64
CA PRO A 4 -34.92 -25.77 -41.53
C PRO A 4 -35.69 -25.98 -40.23
N GLY A 5 -35.31 -27.05 -39.53
CA GLY A 5 -35.64 -27.24 -38.12
C GLY A 5 -34.87 -26.29 -37.22
N ASN A 6 -35.42 -26.02 -36.04
CA ASN A 6 -34.74 -26.09 -34.74
C ASN A 6 -35.62 -25.38 -33.69
N ARG A 7 -36.20 -26.17 -32.80
CA ARG A 7 -36.74 -25.69 -31.52
C ARG A 7 -35.65 -25.78 -30.46
N PRO A 8 -35.29 -24.69 -29.79
CA PRO A 8 -34.79 -24.75 -28.43
C PRO A 8 -35.92 -24.39 -27.44
N PHE A 9 -36.25 -25.34 -26.56
CA PHE A 9 -36.95 -25.08 -25.30
C PHE A 9 -36.03 -24.26 -24.39
N ASN A 10 -36.53 -23.17 -23.80
CA ASN A 10 -35.85 -22.45 -22.71
C ASN A 10 -36.87 -21.90 -21.71
N GLY A 11 -36.90 -22.52 -20.52
CA GLY A 11 -36.99 -21.86 -19.20
C GLY A 11 -38.36 -21.33 -18.71
N PRO A 12 -38.68 -21.49 -17.40
CA PRO A 12 -39.90 -20.95 -16.80
C PRO A 12 -39.79 -19.46 -16.43
N THR A 13 -40.87 -18.75 -16.77
CA THR A 13 -41.52 -17.60 -16.11
C THR A 13 -40.69 -16.63 -15.26
N PRO A 14 -40.56 -15.34 -15.65
CA PRO A 14 -40.17 -14.29 -14.72
C PRO A 14 -41.38 -13.83 -13.89
N THR A 15 -41.32 -14.04 -12.59
CA THR A 15 -42.10 -13.26 -11.62
C THR A 15 -41.15 -12.71 -10.58
N PRO A 16 -40.96 -11.38 -10.53
CA PRO A 16 -40.76 -10.75 -9.24
C PRO A 16 -41.68 -9.52 -9.09
N LEU A 17 -42.63 -9.58 -8.17
CA LEU A 17 -42.58 -8.98 -6.81
C LEU A 17 -43.37 -7.66 -6.77
N ARG A 18 -44.65 -7.80 -6.39
CA ARG A 18 -45.50 -6.89 -5.62
C ARG A 18 -44.99 -5.44 -5.40
N PRO A 19 -45.73 -4.41 -5.87
CA PRO A 19 -45.62 -3.05 -5.35
C PRO A 19 -46.26 -3.00 -3.95
N GLY A 20 -45.54 -2.50 -2.94
CA GLY A 20 -46.11 -2.39 -1.61
C GLY A 20 -45.34 -1.46 -0.67
N LEU A 21 -46.06 -0.42 -0.23
CA LEU A 21 -45.99 0.22 1.09
C LEU A 21 -44.76 1.11 1.34
N GLU A 22 -44.79 2.41 1.02
CA GLU A 22 -45.51 3.46 1.76
C GLU A 22 -45.04 3.62 3.22
N ASN A 23 -44.23 4.67 3.43
CA ASN A 23 -44.27 5.62 4.56
C ASN A 23 -44.21 5.07 6.00
N ILE A 24 -43.07 5.28 6.67
CA ILE A 24 -42.97 5.23 8.14
C ILE A 24 -42.56 6.61 8.71
N PRO A 25 -43.46 7.32 9.43
CA PRO A 25 -43.14 8.55 10.13
C PRO A 25 -42.47 8.25 11.47
N GLY A 26 -41.26 8.81 11.69
CA GLY A 26 -40.47 8.56 12.90
C GLY A 26 -39.39 9.59 13.20
N LEU A 27 -39.47 10.79 12.62
CA LEU A 27 -38.64 11.92 13.01
C LEU A 27 -39.01 12.37 14.44
N ARG A 28 -38.39 11.73 15.45
CA ARG A 28 -38.40 12.19 16.85
C ARG A 28 -36.97 12.15 17.36
N ARG A 29 -36.37 13.34 17.32
CA ARG A 29 -35.10 13.74 17.93
C ARG A 29 -35.24 13.63 19.46
N ALA A 30 -34.38 12.88 20.14
CA ALA A 30 -34.05 13.10 21.55
C ALA A 30 -32.77 12.36 21.92
N SER A 31 -31.73 13.15 22.14
CA SER A 31 -30.48 12.78 22.80
C SER A 31 -30.77 12.24 24.21
N ASP A 32 -30.24 11.07 24.59
CA ASP A 32 -29.99 10.75 26.00
C ASP A 32 -28.97 9.60 26.16
N LEU A 33 -27.80 9.98 26.69
CA LEU A 33 -26.90 9.22 27.59
C LEU A 33 -26.34 7.84 27.17
N ALA A 34 -25.13 7.85 26.59
CA ALA A 34 -24.08 6.86 26.89
C ALA A 34 -22.67 7.40 26.55
N PRO A 35 -21.72 7.47 27.50
CA PRO A 35 -20.31 7.67 27.19
C PRO A 35 -19.64 6.31 26.95
N GLY A 36 -18.95 6.18 25.81
CA GLY A 36 -18.24 4.95 25.40
C GLY A 36 -19.00 4.26 24.28
N ILE A 37 -18.50 4.19 23.06
CA ILE A 37 -17.15 3.79 22.65
C ILE A 37 -16.75 4.71 21.50
N ARG A 38 -15.69 5.50 21.70
CA ARG A 38 -15.05 6.20 20.59
C ARG A 38 -14.54 5.13 19.64
N GLN A 39 -14.98 5.26 18.38
CA GLN A 39 -14.49 4.53 17.23
C GLN A 39 -13.01 4.22 17.41
N GLY A 40 -12.68 2.93 17.34
CA GLY A 40 -11.31 2.44 17.41
C GLY A 40 -10.47 3.19 16.39
N GLN A 41 -9.78 4.22 16.88
CA GLN A 41 -8.56 4.70 16.27
C GLN A 41 -7.59 3.53 16.42
N THR A 42 -7.56 2.64 15.43
CA THR A 42 -6.29 1.99 15.12
C THR A 42 -5.30 3.15 14.96
N PRO A 43 -4.24 3.20 15.80
CA PRO A 43 -3.19 4.17 15.58
C PRO A 43 -2.81 4.06 14.11
N PRO A 44 -2.65 5.18 13.37
CA PRO A 44 -2.08 5.09 12.03
C PRO A 44 -0.79 4.28 12.17
N ALA A 45 -0.70 3.17 11.44
CA ALA A 45 0.55 2.45 11.35
C ALA A 45 1.64 3.50 11.05
N PRO A 46 2.75 3.55 11.82
CA PRO A 46 3.82 4.46 11.48
C PRO A 46 4.10 4.29 9.98
N PRO A 47 4.19 5.39 9.22
CA PRO A 47 4.46 5.29 7.78
C PRO A 47 5.62 4.33 7.62
N ALA A 48 5.40 3.26 6.85
CA ALA A 48 6.47 2.34 6.51
C ALA A 48 7.66 3.23 6.12
N PRO A 49 8.83 3.09 6.79
CA PRO A 49 9.94 3.97 6.53
C PRO A 49 10.11 3.99 5.02
N PRO A 50 10.13 5.18 4.38
CA PRO A 50 10.15 5.26 2.93
C PRO A 50 11.28 4.36 2.48
N SER A 51 10.94 3.28 1.76
CA SER A 51 11.91 2.34 1.22
C SER A 51 12.98 3.21 0.60
N PRO A 52 14.21 3.21 1.15
CA PRO A 52 15.06 4.34 0.86
C PRO A 52 15.51 4.23 -0.59
N THR A 53 14.81 4.96 -1.46
CA THR A 53 15.21 5.25 -2.83
C THR A 53 16.43 6.15 -2.75
N TYR A 54 17.60 5.57 -2.50
CA TYR A 54 18.85 6.33 -2.48
C TYR A 54 19.11 6.93 -3.85
N GLY A 55 19.50 8.20 -3.89
CA GLY A 55 19.91 8.89 -5.11
C GLY A 55 21.41 8.78 -5.38
N LEU A 56 21.80 8.95 -6.65
CA LEU A 56 23.21 9.15 -6.99
C LEU A 56 23.65 10.48 -6.38
N ASP A 57 24.88 10.54 -5.87
CA ASP A 57 25.43 11.67 -5.12
C ASP A 57 24.75 11.95 -3.76
N GLU A 58 23.91 11.04 -3.28
CA GLU A 58 23.26 11.19 -1.98
C GLU A 58 24.23 10.93 -0.82
N ARG A 59 24.12 11.72 0.25
CA ARG A 59 24.88 11.51 1.48
C ARG A 59 24.21 10.47 2.37
N VAL A 60 25.01 9.51 2.81
CA VAL A 60 24.58 8.42 3.71
C VAL A 60 25.55 8.27 4.86
N ARG A 61 25.06 7.83 6.01
CA ARG A 61 25.85 7.53 7.18
C ARG A 61 25.68 6.06 7.56
N HIS A 62 26.80 5.39 7.78
CA HIS A 62 26.88 4.02 8.27
C HIS A 62 27.57 3.98 9.64
N PRO A 63 27.05 3.25 10.64
CA PRO A 63 27.60 3.25 12.00
C PRO A 63 29.06 2.77 12.07
N SER A 64 29.45 1.81 11.21
CA SER A 64 30.83 1.29 11.18
C SER A 64 31.78 2.01 10.22
N PHE A 65 31.25 2.74 9.22
CA PHE A 65 32.06 3.32 8.13
C PHE A 65 32.06 4.84 8.10
N GLY A 66 31.20 5.48 8.90
CA GLY A 66 31.06 6.94 8.93
C GLY A 66 30.14 7.45 7.83
N ASP A 67 30.36 8.69 7.43
CA ASP A 67 29.67 9.31 6.31
C ASP A 67 30.29 8.91 4.96
N GLY A 68 29.45 8.89 3.94
CA GLY A 68 29.84 8.59 2.57
C GLY A 68 28.85 9.14 1.56
N THR A 69 29.27 9.12 0.31
CA THR A 69 28.45 9.57 -0.83
C THR A 69 28.17 8.40 -1.75
N VAL A 70 26.92 8.25 -2.18
CA VAL A 70 26.53 7.24 -3.16
C VAL A 70 27.11 7.62 -4.52
N ILE A 71 28.04 6.82 -5.04
CA ILE A 71 28.66 7.04 -6.35
C ILE A 71 28.08 6.14 -7.44
N GLN A 72 27.35 5.09 -7.06
CA GLN A 72 26.70 4.18 -8.00
C GLN A 72 25.49 3.50 -7.35
N ILE A 73 24.47 3.23 -8.15
CA ILE A 73 23.27 2.49 -7.75
C ILE A 73 23.03 1.39 -8.78
N GLU A 74 22.84 0.18 -8.29
CA GLU A 74 22.56 -1.01 -9.07
C GLU A 74 21.34 -1.74 -8.51
N PRO A 75 20.42 -2.20 -9.36
CA PRO A 75 19.31 -3.03 -8.91
C PRO A 75 19.85 -4.36 -8.35
N GLY A 76 19.43 -4.71 -7.14
CA GLY A 76 19.75 -5.99 -6.50
C GLY A 76 18.74 -7.08 -6.84
N ARG A 77 18.64 -8.11 -6.00
CA ARG A 77 17.62 -9.17 -6.15
C ARG A 77 16.32 -8.73 -5.48
N GLY A 78 15.21 -8.82 -6.21
CA GLY A 78 13.88 -8.50 -5.67
C GLY A 78 13.72 -7.02 -5.36
N THR A 79 13.47 -6.68 -4.09
CA THR A 79 13.27 -5.30 -3.63
C THR A 79 14.55 -4.65 -3.09
N GLU A 80 15.66 -5.38 -3.03
CA GLU A 80 16.94 -4.83 -2.59
C GLU A 80 17.63 -4.04 -3.69
N VAL A 81 18.28 -2.95 -3.31
CA VAL A 81 19.12 -2.15 -4.19
C VAL A 81 20.55 -2.26 -3.66
N MET A 82 21.51 -2.47 -4.56
CA MET A 82 22.92 -2.38 -4.22
C MET A 82 23.40 -0.96 -4.55
N ILE A 83 24.05 -0.32 -3.60
CA ILE A 83 24.66 0.98 -3.79
C ILE A 83 26.17 0.87 -3.56
N GLN A 84 26.93 1.64 -4.31
CA GLN A 84 28.34 1.82 -4.08
C GLN A 84 28.53 3.18 -3.43
N VAL A 85 29.05 3.19 -2.22
CA VAL A 85 29.23 4.39 -1.40
C VAL A 85 30.72 4.64 -1.25
N LYS A 86 31.16 5.85 -1.58
CA LYS A 86 32.49 6.35 -1.25
C LYS A 86 32.43 6.92 0.17
N PHE A 87 32.87 6.14 1.14
CA PHE A 87 33.09 6.59 2.51
C PHE A 87 34.40 7.35 2.61
N ASP A 88 34.43 8.42 3.40
CA ASP A 88 35.65 9.20 3.61
C ASP A 88 36.71 8.38 4.36
N THR A 89 36.27 7.56 5.32
CA THR A 89 37.16 6.83 6.23
C THR A 89 37.70 5.52 5.66
N VAL A 90 36.90 4.79 4.86
CA VAL A 90 37.25 3.45 4.36
C VAL A 90 37.30 3.36 2.83
N GLY A 91 37.00 4.44 2.12
CA GLY A 91 36.93 4.48 0.67
C GLY A 91 35.64 3.87 0.12
N VAL A 92 35.72 3.29 -1.08
CA VAL A 92 34.55 2.83 -1.83
C VAL A 92 34.09 1.43 -1.38
N LYS A 93 32.82 1.30 -0.97
CA LYS A 93 32.21 0.03 -0.51
C LYS A 93 30.86 -0.21 -1.18
N LYS A 94 30.58 -1.47 -1.49
CA LYS A 94 29.29 -1.91 -2.05
C LYS A 94 28.38 -2.40 -0.92
N LEU A 95 27.19 -1.86 -0.80
CA LEU A 95 26.24 -2.10 0.29
C LEU A 95 24.83 -2.30 -0.24
N SER A 96 24.07 -3.19 0.38
CA SER A 96 22.65 -3.37 0.07
C SER A 96 21.79 -2.48 0.97
N THR A 97 20.88 -1.74 0.37
CA THR A 97 19.97 -0.80 1.05
C THR A 97 19.02 -1.47 2.04
N GLY A 98 18.70 -2.74 1.82
CA GLY A 98 17.84 -3.54 2.71
C GLY A 98 18.57 -4.24 3.86
N LEU A 99 19.89 -4.42 3.78
CA LEU A 99 20.68 -5.15 4.78
C LEU A 99 21.60 -4.24 5.59
N ALA A 100 22.08 -3.15 5.00
CA ALA A 100 22.99 -2.23 5.67
C ALA A 100 22.19 -1.17 6.46
N PRO A 101 22.53 -0.92 7.74
CA PRO A 101 21.92 0.15 8.54
C PRO A 101 22.43 1.52 8.05
N LEU A 102 21.85 1.99 6.94
CA LEU A 102 22.20 3.23 6.28
C LEU A 102 21.18 4.32 6.63
N THR A 103 21.65 5.39 7.25
CA THR A 103 20.83 6.57 7.52
C THR A 103 21.13 7.62 6.45
N ARG A 104 20.08 8.12 5.77
CA ARG A 104 20.23 9.29 4.90
C ARG A 104 20.53 10.53 5.72
N ILE A 105 21.45 11.33 5.21
CA ILE A 105 21.76 12.65 5.77
C ILE A 105 21.20 13.68 4.80
N PRO A 106 20.29 14.58 5.24
CA PRO A 106 19.78 15.66 4.40
C PRO A 106 20.85 16.69 4.05
#